data_AF-A0A7K9BT72-F1
#
_entry.id   AF-A0A7K9BT72-F1
#
_cell.length_a   1.000
_cell.length_b   1.000
_cell.length_c   1.000
_cell.angle_alpha   90.00
_cell.angle_beta   90.00
_cell.angle_gamma   90.00
#
_symmetry.space_group_name_H-M   'P 1'
#
loop_
_entity.id
_entity.type
_entity.pdbx_description
1 polymer ?
#
loop_
_entity_poly.entity_id
_entity_poly.type
_entity_poly.pdbx_seq_one_letter_code
_entity_poly.pdbx_strand_id
1 'polypeptide(L)'
;DSTHPLFVRILDSVRGSPAPNVPVKLYKEAADGSWELLNSKQTNDNGELHELTSKEKFGSGLYKIELDTASYWKTLGLNPFHHHADV
;
A
#
# COMPACT_ATOMS: atom_id res chain seq x y z
N ASP A 1 11.50 15.84 4.42
CA ASP A 1 11.58 14.77 5.42
C ASP A 1 12.26 13.58 4.80
N SER A 2 13.51 13.30 5.18
CA SER A 2 14.46 12.50 4.41
C SER A 2 14.69 11.11 4.99
N THR A 3 13.82 10.63 5.87
CA THR A 3 13.96 9.34 6.57
C THR A 3 13.20 8.21 5.88
N HIS A 4 12.12 8.51 5.15
CA HIS A 4 11.26 7.52 4.51
C HIS A 4 11.21 7.73 3.00
N PRO A 5 11.81 6.84 2.19
CA PRO A 5 11.90 7.03 0.74
C PRO A 5 10.57 6.76 0.00
N LEU A 6 9.60 6.15 0.67
CA LEU A 6 8.28 5.82 0.13
C LEU A 6 7.21 6.14 1.17
N PHE A 7 6.15 6.83 0.74
CA PHE A 7 5.01 7.20 1.56
C PHE A 7 3.71 6.84 0.86
N VAL A 8 2.78 6.24 1.59
CA VAL A 8 1.43 5.93 1.09
C VAL A 8 0.41 6.66 1.93
N ARG A 9 -0.56 7.30 1.27
CA ARG A 9 -1.74 7.89 1.90
C ARG A 9 -2.99 7.52 1.13
N ILE A 10 -3.99 7.01 1.84
CA ILE A 10 -5.23 6.51 1.26
C ILE A 10 -6.40 7.28 1.87
N LEU A 11 -7.27 7.78 1.00
CA LEU A 11 -8.48 8.50 1.37
C LEU A 11 -9.71 7.73 0.90
N ASP A 12 -10.76 7.76 1.72
CA ASP A 12 -12.08 7.26 1.41
C ASP A 12 -12.97 8.41 0.95
N SER A 13 -13.24 8.46 -0.35
CA SER A 13 -14.09 9.50 -0.94
C SER A 13 -15.59 9.32 -0.67
N VAL A 14 -16.03 8.12 -0.23
CA VAL A 14 -17.43 7.88 0.15
C VAL A 14 -17.72 8.51 1.50
N ARG A 15 -16.80 8.38 2.46
CA ARG A 15 -16.94 8.92 3.82
C ARG A 15 -16.31 10.30 4.01
N GLY A 16 -15.47 10.74 3.06
CA GLY A 16 -14.76 12.01 3.16
C GLY A 16 -13.68 12.02 4.25
N SER A 17 -13.09 10.85 4.54
CA SER A 17 -12.12 10.67 5.62
C SER A 17 -10.91 9.84 5.16
N PRO A 18 -9.82 9.79 5.94
CA PRO A 18 -8.78 8.82 5.67
C PRO A 18 -9.26 7.37 5.73
N ALA A 19 -8.53 6.48 5.06
CA ALA A 19 -8.81 5.05 5.04
C ALA A 19 -7.83 4.29 5.95
N PRO A 20 -8.19 4.05 7.23
CA PRO A 20 -7.33 3.31 8.15
C PRO A 20 -7.41 1.81 7.91
N ASN A 21 -6.40 1.08 8.39
CA ASN A 21 -6.31 -0.37 8.37
C ASN A 21 -6.40 -1.01 6.97
N VAL A 22 -6.06 -0.27 5.92
CA VAL A 22 -5.99 -0.81 4.56
C VAL A 22 -4.68 -1.62 4.45
N PRO A 23 -4.73 -2.92 4.12
CA PRO A 23 -3.52 -3.70 3.86
C PRO A 23 -2.80 -3.20 2.60
N VAL A 24 -1.49 -3.02 2.73
CA VAL A 24 -0.60 -2.54 1.68
C VAL A 24 0.60 -3.47 1.60
N LYS A 25 0.89 -3.96 0.40
CA LYS A 25 2.08 -4.76 0.11
C LYS A 25 2.99 -4.00 -0.87
N LEU A 26 4.29 -4.00 -0.57
CA LEU A 26 5.32 -3.47 -1.44
C LEU A 26 6.10 -4.62 -2.05
N TYR A 27 6.18 -4.62 -3.38
CA TYR A 27 6.94 -5.57 -4.16
C TYR A 27 8.07 -4.88 -4.93
N LYS A 28 9.11 -5.65 -5.24
CA LYS A 28 10.16 -5.27 -6.17
C LYS A 28 10.29 -6.34 -7.25
N GLU A 29 10.51 -5.92 -8.48
CA GLU A 29 10.79 -6.84 -9.58
C GLU A 29 12.20 -7.45 -9.42
N ALA A 30 12.27 -8.77 -9.44
CA ALA A 30 13.50 -9.53 -9.45
C ALA A 30 14.06 -9.65 -10.88
N ALA A 31 15.32 -10.09 -11.00
CA ALA A 31 16.00 -10.18 -12.29
C ALA A 31 15.32 -11.15 -13.29
N ASP A 32 14.53 -12.08 -12.81
CA ASP A 32 13.75 -13.04 -13.60
C ASP A 32 12.34 -12.52 -13.98
N GLY A 33 12.01 -11.27 -13.64
CA GLY A 33 10.71 -10.65 -13.87
C GLY A 33 9.63 -11.04 -12.85
N SER A 34 9.97 -11.82 -11.81
CA SER A 34 9.04 -12.14 -10.73
C SER A 34 8.93 -10.98 -9.73
N TRP A 35 7.80 -10.91 -9.02
CA TRP A 35 7.58 -9.91 -7.97
C TRP A 35 7.95 -10.46 -6.60
N GLU A 36 9.01 -9.93 -5.99
CA GLU A 36 9.42 -10.27 -4.63
C GLU A 36 8.73 -9.35 -3.62
N LEU A 37 8.09 -9.92 -2.60
CA LEU A 37 7.47 -9.15 -1.51
C LEU A 37 8.55 -8.58 -0.59
N LEU A 38 8.68 -7.25 -0.54
CA LEU A 38 9.60 -6.58 0.36
C LEU A 38 8.99 -6.30 1.73
N ASN A 39 7.73 -5.90 1.77
CA ASN A 39 7.04 -5.58 3.02
C ASN A 39 5.51 -5.66 2.88
N SER A 40 4.83 -5.88 4.00
CA SER A 40 3.38 -5.89 4.11
C SER A 40 2.97 -5.23 5.42
N LYS A 41 2.22 -4.12 5.34
CA LYS A 41 1.76 -3.32 6.49
C LYS A 41 0.33 -2.83 6.25
N GLN A 42 -0.22 -2.09 7.21
CA GLN A 42 -1.54 -1.46 7.09
C GLN A 42 -1.43 0.04 7.36
N THR A 43 -2.32 0.84 6.75
CA THR A 43 -2.42 2.27 7.04
C THR A 43 -2.86 2.53 8.49
N ASN A 44 -2.34 3.61 9.08
CA ASN A 44 -2.73 4.06 10.43
C ASN A 44 -4.09 4.80 10.41
N ASP A 45 -4.52 5.32 11.57
CA ASP A 45 -5.78 6.06 11.73
C ASP A 45 -5.92 7.29 10.80
N ASN A 46 -4.79 7.87 10.38
CA ASN A 46 -4.75 8.98 9.43
C ASN A 46 -4.73 8.52 7.96
N GLY A 47 -4.90 7.21 7.70
CA GLY A 47 -4.83 6.62 6.36
C GLY A 47 -3.43 6.65 5.77
N GLU A 48 -2.40 6.79 6.61
CA GLU A 48 -1.01 6.97 6.21
C GLU A 48 -0.15 5.76 6.52
N LEU A 49 0.93 5.59 5.74
CA LEU A 49 1.92 4.57 5.95
C LEU A 49 3.31 5.08 5.50
N HIS A 50 4.17 5.29 6.49
CA HIS A 50 5.49 5.95 6.32
C HIS A 50 6.65 4.95 6.21
N GLU A 51 6.58 3.82 6.89
CA GLU A 51 7.72 2.91 7.08
C GLU A 51 7.59 1.59 6.30
N LEU A 52 7.30 1.69 5.01
CA LEU A 52 7.24 0.51 4.12
C LEU A 52 8.62 -0.03 3.75
N THR A 53 9.63 0.82 3.68
CA THR A 53 11.00 0.42 3.36
C THR A 53 12.00 1.43 3.92
N SER A 54 13.25 1.04 3.99
CA SER A 54 14.37 1.94 4.30
C SER A 54 15.09 2.35 3.02
N LYS A 55 15.93 3.40 3.09
CA LYS A 55 16.70 3.87 1.94
C LYS A 55 17.64 2.80 1.39
N GLU A 56 18.21 1.98 2.26
CA GLU A 56 19.15 0.91 1.88
C GLU A 56 18.45 -0.18 1.07
N LYS A 57 17.18 -0.45 1.37
CA LYS A 57 16.35 -1.42 0.65
C LYS A 57 15.67 -0.84 -0.59
N PHE A 58 15.56 0.49 -0.68
CA PHE A 58 14.91 1.20 -1.78
C PHE A 58 15.92 1.68 -2.84
N GLY A 59 16.66 0.73 -3.42
CA GLY A 59 17.53 1.01 -4.57
C GLY A 59 16.74 1.17 -5.88
N SER A 60 17.42 1.54 -6.97
CA SER A 60 16.80 1.59 -8.30
C SER A 60 16.19 0.24 -8.71
N GLY A 61 15.09 0.28 -9.46
CA GLY A 61 14.37 -0.89 -9.95
C GLY A 61 12.89 -0.59 -10.15
N LEU A 62 12.14 -1.59 -10.60
CA LEU A 62 10.69 -1.53 -10.71
C LEU A 62 10.05 -2.00 -9.40
N TYR A 63 9.05 -1.25 -8.94
CA TYR A 63 8.30 -1.54 -7.72
C TYR A 63 6.82 -1.61 -8.05
N LYS A 64 6.09 -2.37 -7.23
CA LYS A 64 4.63 -2.43 -7.29
C LYS A 64 4.06 -2.29 -5.88
N ILE A 65 3.02 -1.49 -5.73
CA ILE A 65 2.25 -1.37 -4.49
C ILE A 65 0.87 -1.97 -4.72
N GLU A 66 0.53 -2.99 -3.93
CA GLU A 66 -0.81 -3.57 -3.90
C GLU A 66 -1.58 -3.02 -2.70
N LEU A 67 -2.68 -2.32 -2.95
CA LEU A 67 -3.62 -1.82 -1.95
C LEU A 67 -4.83 -2.76 -1.89
N ASP A 68 -5.03 -3.47 -0.79
CA ASP A 68 -6.19 -4.38 -0.61
C ASP A 68 -7.48 -3.59 -0.32
N THR A 69 -7.97 -2.92 -1.36
CA THR A 69 -9.20 -2.14 -1.32
C THR A 69 -10.42 -3.03 -1.11
N ALA A 70 -10.39 -4.29 -1.56
CA ALA A 70 -11.56 -5.14 -1.40
C ALA A 70 -11.82 -5.50 0.05
N SER A 71 -10.78 -5.89 0.79
CA SER A 71 -10.90 -6.17 2.23
C SER A 71 -11.39 -4.94 2.97
N TYR A 72 -10.82 -3.76 2.67
CA TYR A 72 -11.26 -2.50 3.27
C TYR A 72 -12.76 -2.25 3.08
N TRP A 73 -13.28 -2.29 1.85
CA TRP A 73 -14.70 -2.04 1.60
C TRP A 73 -15.61 -3.10 2.23
N LYS A 74 -15.18 -4.36 2.26
CA LYS A 74 -15.93 -5.44 2.92
C LYS A 74 -16.09 -5.22 4.42
N THR A 75 -15.08 -4.66 5.11
CA THR A 75 -15.21 -4.31 6.54
C THR A 75 -16.28 -3.25 6.80
N LEU A 76 -16.61 -2.44 5.79
CA LEU A 76 -17.65 -1.42 5.82
C LEU A 76 -19.01 -1.95 5.33
N GLY A 77 -19.12 -3.26 5.04
CA GLY A 77 -20.33 -3.88 4.52
C GLY A 77 -20.64 -3.55 3.05
N LEU A 78 -19.65 -3.03 2.31
CA LEU A 78 -19.80 -2.69 0.89
C LEU A 78 -19.24 -3.80 0.00
N ASN A 79 -19.83 -3.94 -1.19
CA ASN A 79 -19.37 -4.87 -2.21
C ASN A 79 -18.46 -4.13 -3.21
N PRO A 80 -17.13 -4.28 -3.10
CA PRO A 80 -16.18 -3.62 -4.00
C PRO A 80 -16.20 -4.25 -5.39
N PHE A 81 -15.91 -3.44 -6.40
CA PHE A 81 -15.71 -3.92 -7.77
C PHE A 81 -14.32 -4.54 -7.98
N HIS A 82 -13.26 -3.83 -7.57
CA HIS A 82 -11.88 -4.29 -7.71
C HIS A 82 -11.47 -5.22 -6.55
N HIS A 83 -10.64 -6.22 -6.84
CA HIS A 83 -10.00 -7.05 -5.81
C HIS A 83 -8.95 -6.26 -5.00
N HIS A 84 -8.19 -5.42 -5.68
CA HIS A 84 -7.18 -4.54 -5.11
C HIS A 84 -6.88 -3.43 -6.12
N ALA A 85 -6.10 -2.44 -5.73
CA ALA A 85 -5.52 -1.46 -6.65
C ALA A 85 -3.99 -1.63 -6.67
N ASP A 86 -3.43 -1.86 -7.86
CA ASP A 86 -1.98 -1.90 -8.08
C ASP A 86 -1.50 -0.52 -8.57
N VAL A 87 -0.33 -0.09 -8.08
CA VAL A 87 0.41 1.11 -8.51
C VAL A 87 1.84 0.73 -8.88
#